data_AF-A0A0F9F8B1-F1
#
_entry.id   AF-A0A0F9F8B1-F1
#
_cell.length_a   1.000
_cell.length_b   1.000
_cell.length_c   1.000
_cell.angle_alpha   90.00
_cell.angle_beta   90.00
_cell.angle_gamma   90.00
#
_symmetry.space_group_name_H-M   'P 1'
#
loop_
_entity.id
_entity.type
_entity.pdbx_description
1 polymer ?
#
loop_
_entity_poly.entity_id
_entity_poly.type
_entity_poly.pdbx_seq_one_letter_code
_entity_poly.pdbx_strand_id
1 'polypeptide(L)'
;MNSRSILSRMGIPRAYQHCTFEAFKLPAAPDISGLVEQIKAAAEAQKWIILASPTTGIGKTHLACAALARAWWVNRQKGEASYRFHSVRRLGLDLDMAGVGLSEVLDKVLTDEDFGGTLHSVLFDELGREPERARQKMECIIDECHQKNVQLIATSNLSSADFRELYDPPI
;
A
#
# COMPACT_ATOMS: atom_id res chain seq x y z
N MET A 1 -19.23 -1.74 -10.73
CA MET A 1 -18.05 -0.83 -10.73
C MET A 1 -16.91 -1.57 -11.43
N ASN A 2 -16.27 -1.00 -12.45
CA ASN A 2 -15.26 -1.72 -13.24
C ASN A 2 -13.86 -1.53 -12.61
N SER A 3 -13.54 -2.30 -11.57
CA SER A 3 -12.29 -2.19 -10.79
C SER A 3 -11.01 -2.31 -11.63
N ARG A 4 -11.08 -3.03 -12.76
CA ARG A 4 -9.95 -3.21 -13.69
C ARG A 4 -9.39 -1.90 -14.24
N SER A 5 -10.24 -0.96 -14.64
CA SER A 5 -9.76 0.30 -15.25
C SER A 5 -9.10 1.23 -14.23
N ILE A 6 -9.50 1.14 -12.97
CA ILE A 6 -9.03 1.99 -11.87
C ILE A 6 -7.67 1.49 -11.36
N LEU A 7 -7.59 0.20 -11.04
CA LEU A 7 -6.34 -0.41 -10.56
C LEU A 7 -5.23 -0.30 -11.61
N SER A 8 -5.57 -0.41 -12.90
CA SER A 8 -4.61 -0.15 -13.98
C SER A 8 -4.06 1.27 -13.98
N ARG A 9 -4.89 2.28 -13.70
CA ARG A 9 -4.45 3.69 -13.62
C ARG A 9 -3.58 3.96 -12.39
N MET A 10 -3.76 3.20 -11.32
CA MET A 10 -2.90 3.26 -10.14
C MET A 10 -1.53 2.61 -10.35
N GLY A 11 -1.30 1.92 -11.48
CA GLY A 11 -0.08 1.17 -11.72
C GLY A 11 -0.08 -0.25 -11.16
N ILE A 12 -1.23 -0.76 -10.69
CA ILE A 12 -1.36 -2.14 -10.17
C ILE A 12 -1.13 -3.14 -11.31
N PRO A 13 -0.27 -4.17 -11.13
CA PRO A 13 -0.02 -5.19 -12.13
C PRO A 13 -1.31 -5.89 -12.56
N ARG A 14 -1.40 -6.29 -13.84
CA ARG A 14 -2.59 -6.93 -14.42
C ARG A 14 -3.09 -8.13 -13.61
N ALA A 15 -2.17 -8.87 -13.00
CA ALA A 15 -2.48 -10.00 -12.13
C ALA A 15 -3.35 -9.62 -10.92
N TYR A 16 -3.31 -8.37 -10.43
CA TYR A 16 -4.06 -7.92 -9.24
C TYR A 16 -5.19 -6.93 -9.56
N GLN A 17 -5.41 -6.59 -10.83
CA GLN A 17 -6.46 -5.62 -11.24
C GLN A 17 -7.89 -6.14 -11.05
N HIS A 18 -8.07 -7.38 -10.63
CA HIS A 18 -9.36 -7.98 -10.32
C HIS A 18 -9.62 -8.07 -8.80
N CYS A 19 -8.68 -7.61 -7.97
CA CYS A 19 -8.78 -7.69 -6.52
C CYS A 19 -9.82 -6.69 -6.00
N THR A 20 -10.94 -7.20 -5.50
CA THR A 20 -11.96 -6.45 -4.76
C THR A 20 -12.34 -7.22 -3.50
N PHE A 21 -12.97 -6.56 -2.53
CA PHE A 21 -13.45 -7.23 -1.31
C PHE A 21 -14.49 -8.31 -1.64
N GLU A 22 -15.34 -8.07 -2.64
CA GLU A 22 -16.40 -9.00 -3.08
C GLU A 22 -15.82 -10.21 -3.84
N ALA A 23 -14.73 -10.01 -4.57
CA ALA A 23 -14.04 -11.08 -5.28
C ALA A 23 -13.11 -11.90 -4.37
N PHE A 24 -12.89 -11.45 -3.13
CA PHE A 24 -12.01 -12.12 -2.21
C PHE A 24 -12.66 -13.39 -1.67
N LYS A 25 -11.99 -14.52 -1.88
CA LYS A 25 -12.41 -15.84 -1.37
C LYS A 25 -11.24 -16.47 -0.64
N LEU A 26 -11.47 -16.89 0.59
CA LEU A 26 -10.48 -17.68 1.31
C LEU A 26 -10.49 -19.14 0.83
N PRO A 27 -9.31 -19.75 0.64
CA PRO A 27 -9.21 -21.20 0.58
C PRO A 27 -9.36 -21.76 2.00
N ALA A 28 -10.50 -22.40 2.29
CA ALA A 28 -10.75 -23.27 3.46
C ALA A 28 -10.03 -22.86 4.77
N ALA A 29 -10.37 -21.69 5.32
CA ALA A 29 -9.78 -21.10 6.53
C ALA A 29 -10.90 -20.44 7.38
N PRO A 30 -10.68 -20.16 8.68
CA PRO A 30 -11.70 -19.59 9.58
C PRO A 30 -12.35 -18.32 9.03
N ASP A 31 -13.58 -18.04 9.48
CA ASP A 31 -14.31 -16.85 9.05
C ASP A 31 -13.54 -15.57 9.39
N ILE A 32 -13.02 -14.89 8.35
CA ILE A 32 -12.33 -13.61 8.46
C ILE A 32 -13.20 -12.43 7.99
N SER A 33 -14.50 -12.62 7.82
CA SER A 33 -15.43 -11.55 7.42
C SER A 33 -15.26 -10.29 8.27
N GLY A 34 -15.11 -10.46 9.58
CA GLY A 34 -14.85 -9.36 10.51
C GLY A 34 -13.55 -8.60 10.20
N LEU A 35 -12.46 -9.30 9.83
CA LEU A 35 -11.20 -8.66 9.44
C LEU A 35 -11.35 -7.93 8.11
N VAL A 36 -12.04 -8.53 7.13
CA VAL A 36 -12.30 -7.90 5.84
C VAL A 36 -13.08 -6.60 6.01
N GLU A 37 -14.14 -6.60 6.83
CA GLU A 37 -14.91 -5.39 7.12
C GLU A 37 -14.08 -4.35 7.89
N GLN A 38 -13.18 -4.76 8.80
CA GLN A 38 -12.25 -3.83 9.45
C GLN A 38 -11.29 -3.17 8.46
N ILE A 39 -10.70 -3.92 7.54
CA ILE A 39 -9.79 -3.40 6.51
C ILE A 39 -10.55 -2.42 5.60
N LYS A 40 -11.77 -2.77 5.21
CA LYS A 40 -12.63 -1.91 4.40
C LYS A 40 -12.98 -0.61 5.12
N ALA A 41 -13.38 -0.68 6.39
CA ALA A 41 -13.67 0.51 7.19
C ALA A 41 -12.42 1.39 7.39
N ALA A 42 -11.25 0.78 7.62
CA ALA A 42 -9.98 1.51 7.70
C ALA A 42 -9.64 2.20 6.37
N ALA A 43 -9.88 1.55 5.23
CA ALA A 43 -9.66 2.11 3.91
C ALA A 43 -10.53 3.34 3.68
N GLU A 44 -11.82 3.25 4.01
CA GLU A 44 -12.77 4.35 3.90
C GLU A 44 -12.45 5.53 4.82
N ALA A 45 -11.99 5.22 6.05
CA ALA A 45 -11.56 6.20 7.03
C ALA A 45 -10.17 6.80 6.76
N GLN A 46 -9.53 6.43 5.63
CA GLN A 46 -8.17 6.85 5.27
C GLN A 46 -7.11 6.52 6.35
N LYS A 47 -7.35 5.48 7.15
CA LYS A 47 -6.41 5.01 8.16
C LYS A 47 -5.31 4.17 7.52
N TRP A 48 -4.15 4.12 8.15
CA TRP A 48 -3.10 3.23 7.74
C TRP A 48 -3.50 1.76 7.90
N ILE A 49 -3.08 0.94 6.94
CA ILE A 49 -3.43 -0.48 6.88
C ILE A 49 -2.15 -1.28 6.68
N ILE A 50 -1.80 -2.09 7.67
CA ILE A 50 -0.65 -2.99 7.59
C ILE A 50 -1.14 -4.42 7.70
N LEU A 51 -0.95 -5.19 6.62
CA LEU A 51 -1.26 -6.60 6.54
C LEU A 51 0.04 -7.40 6.70
N ALA A 52 0.43 -7.66 7.94
CA ALA A 52 1.62 -8.45 8.28
C ALA A 52 1.23 -9.88 8.67
N SER A 53 1.76 -10.86 7.94
CA SER A 53 1.65 -12.26 8.34
C SER A 53 2.78 -13.07 7.72
N PRO A 54 3.43 -13.99 8.47
CA PRO A 54 4.44 -14.88 7.91
C PRO A 54 3.88 -15.85 6.87
N THR A 55 2.56 -16.09 6.88
CA THR A 55 1.90 -17.01 5.96
C THR A 55 1.74 -16.38 4.59
N THR A 56 2.36 -16.97 3.57
CA THR A 56 2.18 -16.61 2.16
C THR A 56 0.88 -17.17 1.60
N GLY A 57 0.33 -16.56 0.54
CA GLY A 57 -0.84 -17.12 -0.16
C GLY A 57 -2.18 -16.91 0.55
N ILE A 58 -2.23 -16.21 1.69
CA ILE A 58 -3.48 -15.89 2.40
C ILE A 58 -4.24 -14.69 1.81
N GLY A 59 -3.74 -14.12 0.71
CA GLY A 59 -4.40 -13.03 -0.01
C GLY A 59 -4.14 -11.61 0.54
N LYS A 60 -3.04 -11.38 1.27
CA LYS A 60 -2.63 -10.03 1.74
C LYS A 60 -2.61 -9.01 0.61
N THR A 61 -1.92 -9.31 -0.49
CA THR A 61 -1.83 -8.42 -1.66
C THR A 61 -3.20 -8.15 -2.29
N HIS A 62 -4.10 -9.15 -2.30
CA HIS A 62 -5.47 -8.97 -2.79
C HIS A 62 -6.23 -7.98 -1.91
N LEU A 63 -6.22 -8.17 -0.59
CA LEU A 63 -6.90 -7.29 0.36
C LEU A 63 -6.31 -5.87 0.32
N ALA A 64 -5.00 -5.74 0.17
CA ALA A 64 -4.34 -4.44 0.06
C ALA A 64 -4.73 -3.70 -1.24
N CYS A 65 -4.79 -4.41 -2.38
CA CYS A 65 -5.30 -3.83 -3.64
C CYS A 65 -6.78 -3.43 -3.53
N ALA A 66 -7.60 -4.25 -2.87
CA ALA A 66 -9.01 -3.94 -2.62
C ALA A 66 -9.18 -2.71 -1.72
N ALA A 67 -8.36 -2.59 -0.67
CA ALA A 67 -8.31 -1.42 0.21
C ALA A 67 -7.92 -0.15 -0.55
N LEU A 68 -6.88 -0.21 -1.39
CA LEU A 68 -6.46 0.92 -2.23
C LEU A 68 -7.58 1.35 -3.19
N ALA A 69 -8.24 0.40 -3.85
CA ALA A 69 -9.38 0.69 -4.72
C ALA A 69 -10.56 1.33 -3.96
N ARG A 70 -10.76 0.93 -2.70
CA ARG A 70 -11.84 1.46 -1.86
C ARG A 70 -11.54 2.87 -1.38
N ALA A 71 -10.33 3.12 -0.89
CA ALA A 71 -9.82 4.45 -0.56
C ALA A 71 -9.95 5.40 -1.77
N TRP A 72 -9.63 4.88 -2.96
CA TRP A 72 -9.81 5.61 -4.21
C TRP A 72 -11.23 6.06 -4.48
N TRP A 73 -12.15 5.10 -4.33
CA TRP A 73 -13.55 5.37 -4.57
C TRP A 73 -14.08 6.45 -3.64
N VAL A 74 -13.69 6.42 -2.37
CA VAL A 74 -14.13 7.38 -1.36
C VAL A 74 -13.64 8.79 -1.66
N ASN A 75 -12.34 9.03 -1.91
CA ASN A 75 -11.91 10.42 -2.15
C ASN A 75 -12.34 10.92 -3.53
N ARG A 76 -12.50 10.03 -4.53
CA ARG A 76 -13.14 10.42 -5.79
C ARG A 76 -14.55 10.97 -5.58
N GLN A 77 -15.36 10.39 -4.69
CA GLN A 77 -16.69 10.93 -4.38
C GLN A 77 -16.63 12.31 -3.72
N LYS A 78 -15.51 12.65 -3.08
CA LYS A 78 -15.22 13.98 -2.51
C LYS A 78 -14.62 14.97 -3.52
N GLY A 79 -14.33 14.53 -4.74
CA GLY A 79 -13.67 15.37 -5.77
C GLY A 79 -12.15 15.41 -5.68
N GLU A 80 -11.55 14.56 -4.85
CA GLU A 80 -10.12 14.52 -4.55
C GLU A 80 -9.55 13.23 -5.17
N ALA A 81 -8.76 13.30 -6.25
CA ALA A 81 -8.21 12.07 -6.81
C ALA A 81 -6.80 12.19 -7.40
N SER A 82 -5.82 11.66 -6.67
CA SER A 82 -4.57 11.11 -7.21
C SER A 82 -4.05 9.99 -6.30
N TYR A 83 -3.63 8.87 -6.90
CA TYR A 83 -3.33 7.60 -6.22
C TYR A 83 -2.25 6.83 -6.95
N ARG A 84 -1.36 6.17 -6.20
CA ARG A 84 -0.27 5.38 -6.78
C ARG A 84 -0.08 4.04 -6.07
N PHE A 85 0.23 3.04 -6.87
CA PHE A 85 0.72 1.76 -6.41
C PHE A 85 2.24 1.69 -6.60
N HIS A 86 2.94 1.40 -5.50
CA HIS A 86 4.38 1.19 -5.53
C HIS A 86 4.69 -0.16 -4.91
N SER A 87 4.85 -1.19 -5.75
CA SER A 87 5.54 -2.38 -5.27
C SER A 87 7.00 -2.01 -5.00
N VAL A 88 7.52 -2.31 -3.81
CA VAL A 88 8.93 -2.08 -3.45
C VAL A 88 9.86 -2.76 -4.47
N ARG A 89 9.48 -3.95 -4.97
CA ARG A 89 10.20 -4.62 -6.06
C ARG A 89 10.15 -3.89 -7.39
N ARG A 90 9.07 -3.15 -7.68
CA ARG A 90 8.85 -2.48 -8.97
C ARG A 90 9.39 -1.06 -9.03
N LEU A 91 9.67 -0.45 -7.88
CA LEU A 91 10.36 0.85 -7.79
C LEU A 91 11.81 0.81 -8.31
N GLY A 92 12.34 -0.36 -8.70
CA GLY A 92 13.73 -0.44 -9.14
C GLY A 92 14.68 0.05 -8.05
N LEU A 93 14.27 -0.03 -6.77
CA LEU A 93 15.15 0.02 -5.63
C LEU A 93 15.97 -1.28 -5.62
N ASP A 94 16.72 -1.52 -6.70
CA ASP A 94 18.09 -1.95 -6.51
C ASP A 94 18.69 -0.89 -5.60
N LEU A 95 18.90 -1.28 -4.35
CA LEU A 95 19.46 -0.43 -3.31
C LEU A 95 20.91 -0.02 -3.58
N ASP A 96 21.38 -0.27 -4.80
CA ASP A 96 22.62 0.16 -5.42
C ASP A 96 22.53 1.53 -6.11
N MET A 97 21.40 2.24 -6.03
CA MET A 97 21.34 3.67 -6.37
C MET A 97 22.08 4.50 -5.31
N ALA A 98 23.41 4.40 -5.32
CA ALA A 98 24.33 5.31 -4.68
C ALA A 98 24.26 6.66 -5.40
N GLY A 99 23.29 7.51 -5.04
CA GLY A 99 23.36 8.92 -5.43
C GLY A 99 22.04 9.66 -5.63
N VAL A 100 20.92 8.97 -5.86
CA VAL A 100 19.60 9.64 -5.94
C VAL A 100 18.93 9.53 -4.59
N GLY A 101 18.70 10.68 -3.94
CA GLY A 101 18.13 10.74 -2.60
C GLY A 101 16.75 10.08 -2.60
N LEU A 102 16.46 9.21 -1.63
CA LEU A 102 15.12 8.65 -1.49
C LEU A 102 14.07 9.76 -1.34
N SER A 103 14.44 10.87 -0.69
CA SER A 103 13.63 12.09 -0.62
C SER A 103 13.32 12.69 -2.00
N GLU A 104 14.19 12.57 -3.02
CA GLU A 104 13.86 13.00 -4.40
C GLU A 104 12.94 12.01 -5.12
N VAL A 105 13.07 10.71 -4.85
CA VAL A 105 12.14 9.70 -5.39
C VAL A 105 10.78 9.83 -4.73
N LEU A 106 10.76 10.08 -3.42
CA LEU A 106 9.56 10.33 -2.66
C LEU A 106 8.95 11.67 -3.04
N ASP A 107 9.71 12.74 -3.13
CA ASP A 107 9.18 13.99 -3.67
C ASP A 107 8.70 13.77 -5.10
N LYS A 108 9.42 13.10 -6.00
CA LYS A 108 8.85 12.78 -7.33
C LYS A 108 7.59 11.90 -7.27
N VAL A 109 7.49 10.95 -6.36
CA VAL A 109 6.33 10.06 -6.21
C VAL A 109 5.13 10.77 -5.56
N LEU A 110 5.41 11.66 -4.61
CA LEU A 110 4.45 12.37 -3.77
C LEU A 110 4.09 13.75 -4.34
N THR A 111 4.92 14.33 -5.21
CA THR A 111 4.80 15.67 -5.82
C THR A 111 4.73 15.67 -7.34
N ASP A 112 4.80 14.50 -8.01
CA ASP A 112 4.77 14.40 -9.48
C ASP A 112 3.64 15.24 -10.10
N GLU A 113 4.04 16.33 -10.78
CA GLU A 113 3.14 17.26 -11.45
C GLU A 113 2.49 16.63 -12.70
N ASP A 114 3.08 15.56 -13.25
CA ASP A 114 2.62 14.86 -14.47
C ASP A 114 1.20 14.28 -14.36
N PHE A 115 0.66 14.16 -13.15
CA PHE A 115 -0.70 13.66 -12.90
C PHE A 115 -1.66 14.70 -12.30
N GLY A 116 -1.20 15.93 -12.06
CA GLY A 116 -2.05 17.08 -11.74
C GLY A 116 -2.89 16.97 -10.46
N GLY A 117 -2.47 16.22 -9.44
CA GLY A 117 -3.24 16.09 -8.19
C GLY A 117 -2.47 15.55 -6.97
N THR A 118 -3.09 15.71 -5.79
CA THR A 118 -2.52 15.35 -4.48
C THR A 118 -2.57 13.84 -4.24
N LEU A 119 -1.45 13.21 -3.88
CA LEU A 119 -1.43 11.80 -3.52
C LEU A 119 -2.16 11.59 -2.18
N HIS A 120 -3.23 10.79 -2.17
CA HIS A 120 -3.97 10.49 -0.94
C HIS A 120 -3.63 9.14 -0.31
N SER A 121 -3.20 8.18 -1.13
CA SER A 121 -2.91 6.83 -0.65
C SER A 121 -1.82 6.17 -1.47
N VAL A 122 -0.99 5.37 -0.80
CA VAL A 122 0.06 4.56 -1.40
C VAL A 122 -0.04 3.11 -0.92
N LEU A 123 0.29 2.17 -1.80
CA LEU A 123 0.37 0.75 -1.47
C LEU A 123 1.79 0.21 -1.68
N PHE A 124 2.40 -0.31 -0.61
CA PHE A 124 3.65 -1.08 -0.63
C PHE A 124 3.39 -2.58 -0.44
N ASP A 125 3.97 -3.39 -1.31
CA ASP A 125 3.82 -4.85 -1.27
C ASP A 125 5.13 -5.52 -0.86
N GLU A 126 5.03 -6.48 0.06
CA GLU A 126 6.11 -7.33 0.59
C GLU A 126 7.23 -6.60 1.36
N LEU A 127 6.87 -5.71 2.29
CA LEU A 127 7.80 -5.11 3.24
C LEU A 127 8.44 -6.14 4.18
N GLY A 128 9.66 -5.86 4.64
CA GLY A 128 10.38 -6.63 5.66
C GLY A 128 11.31 -7.71 5.11
N ARG A 129 11.60 -7.71 3.80
CA ARG A 129 12.57 -8.63 3.18
C ARG A 129 13.77 -7.91 2.57
N GLU A 130 13.81 -6.60 2.72
CA GLU A 130 14.85 -5.76 2.18
C GLU A 130 16.15 -5.77 3.01
N PRO A 131 17.31 -5.49 2.38
CA PRO A 131 18.55 -5.18 3.09
C PRO A 131 18.38 -4.01 4.08
N GLU A 132 19.19 -3.96 5.13
CA GLU A 132 19.12 -2.94 6.18
C GLU A 132 19.16 -1.49 5.66
N ARG A 133 19.91 -1.23 4.59
CA ARG A 133 19.94 0.09 3.92
C ARG A 133 18.61 0.48 3.27
N ALA A 134 17.76 -0.47 2.87
CA ALA A 134 16.40 -0.19 2.43
C ALA A 134 15.43 -0.01 3.59
N ARG A 135 15.69 -0.63 4.74
CA ARG A 135 14.82 -0.48 5.92
C ARG A 135 14.79 0.97 6.37
N GLN A 136 15.97 1.60 6.55
CA GLN A 136 16.06 3.02 6.89
C GLN A 136 15.34 3.92 5.87
N LYS A 137 15.43 3.54 4.60
CA LYS A 137 14.71 4.23 3.53
C LYS A 137 13.19 4.08 3.72
N MET A 138 12.72 2.88 3.99
CA MET A 138 11.30 2.62 4.23
C MET A 138 10.76 3.33 5.47
N GLU A 139 11.55 3.44 6.55
CA GLU A 139 11.22 4.25 7.73
C GLU A 139 10.97 5.72 7.31
N CYS A 140 11.87 6.32 6.52
CA CYS A 140 11.67 7.68 6.00
C CYS A 140 10.40 7.81 5.13
N ILE A 141 10.09 6.80 4.31
CA ILE A 141 8.85 6.78 3.49
C ILE A 141 7.61 6.81 4.38
N ILE A 142 7.62 6.01 5.45
CA ILE A 142 6.52 5.89 6.41
C ILE A 142 6.33 7.24 7.12
N ASP A 143 7.42 7.86 7.59
CA ASP A 143 7.39 9.18 8.22
C ASP A 143 6.87 10.27 7.27
N GLU A 144 7.32 10.29 6.02
CA GLU A 144 6.82 11.25 5.02
C GLU A 144 5.33 11.05 4.73
N CYS A 145 4.86 9.81 4.62
CA CYS A 145 3.43 9.53 4.47
C CYS A 145 2.64 10.08 5.66
N HIS A 146 3.19 10.00 6.88
CA HIS A 146 2.56 10.52 8.07
C HIS A 146 2.48 12.05 8.03
N GLN A 147 3.61 12.71 7.77
CA GLN A 147 3.72 14.16 7.72
C GLN A 147 2.83 14.78 6.62
N LYS A 148 2.72 14.11 5.47
CA LYS A 148 1.92 14.57 4.32
C LYS A 148 0.47 14.07 4.36
N ASN A 149 0.05 13.40 5.44
CA ASN A 149 -1.29 12.82 5.61
C ASN A 149 -1.71 11.90 4.43
N VAL A 150 -0.77 11.11 3.95
CA VAL A 150 -0.97 10.09 2.91
C VAL A 150 -1.30 8.77 3.60
N GLN A 151 -2.39 8.14 3.19
CA GLN A 151 -2.74 6.82 3.68
C GLN A 151 -1.72 5.78 3.21
N LEU A 152 -1.07 5.13 4.16
CA LEU A 152 -0.19 4.00 3.91
C LEU A 152 -0.99 2.68 3.91
N ILE A 153 -0.85 1.90 2.85
CA ILE A 153 -1.31 0.51 2.79
C ILE A 153 -0.08 -0.36 2.55
N ALA A 154 0.15 -1.37 3.39
CA ALA A 154 1.33 -2.20 3.31
C ALA A 154 1.00 -3.69 3.48
N THR A 155 1.75 -4.54 2.79
CA THR A 155 1.77 -5.99 3.07
C THR A 155 3.16 -6.41 3.53
N SER A 156 3.23 -7.41 4.40
CA SER A 156 4.49 -7.97 4.86
C SER A 156 4.39 -9.47 5.09
N ASN A 157 5.51 -10.16 4.87
CA ASN A 157 5.70 -11.56 5.25
C ASN A 157 6.34 -11.69 6.65
N LEU A 158 6.40 -10.62 7.42
CA LEU A 158 6.77 -10.63 8.83
C LEU A 158 5.54 -10.91 9.70
N SER A 159 5.75 -11.31 10.96
CA SER A 159 4.69 -11.25 11.94
C SER A 159 4.35 -9.80 12.28
N SER A 160 3.16 -9.55 12.84
CA SER A 160 2.80 -8.20 13.29
C SER A 160 3.72 -7.66 14.38
N ALA A 161 4.32 -8.54 15.19
CA ALA A 161 5.29 -8.14 16.22
C ALA A 161 6.60 -7.70 15.57
N ASP A 162 7.17 -8.53 14.69
CA ASP A 162 8.44 -8.21 14.02
C ASP A 162 8.30 -6.97 13.13
N PHE A 163 7.15 -6.79 12.48
CA PHE A 163 6.88 -5.59 11.68
C PHE A 163 6.91 -4.32 12.54
N ARG A 164 6.30 -4.35 13.73
CA ARG A 164 6.29 -3.21 14.65
C ARG A 164 7.66 -2.92 15.22
N GLU A 165 8.43 -3.95 15.55
CA GLU A 165 9.81 -3.79 15.99
C GLU A 165 10.69 -3.15 14.89
N LEU A 166 10.40 -3.44 13.62
CA LEU A 166 11.20 -2.96 12.50
C LEU A 166 10.86 -1.56 11.99
N TYR A 167 9.61 -1.12 12.08
CA TYR A 167 9.20 0.16 11.46
C TYR A 167 8.51 1.15 12.41
N ASP A 168 8.28 0.78 13.68
CA ASP A 168 7.56 1.56 14.70
C ASP A 168 6.50 2.53 14.14
N PRO A 169 5.48 2.01 13.42
CA PRO A 169 4.56 2.86 12.69
C PRO A 169 3.75 3.75 13.66
N PRO A 170 3.62 5.06 13.41
CA PRO A 170 2.76 5.92 14.22
C PRO A 170 1.32 5.36 14.24
N ILE A 171 0.82 5.11 15.45
CA ILE A 171 -0.49 4.49 15.71
C ILE A 171 -1.60 5.54 15.72
#